data_AF-A0A534T494-F1
#
_entry.id   AF-A0A534T494-F1
#
_cell.length_a   1.000
_cell.length_b   1.000
_cell.length_c   1.000
_cell.angle_alpha   90.00
_cell.angle_beta   90.00
_cell.angle_gamma   90.00
#
_symmetry.space_group_name_H-M   'P 1'
#
loop_
_entity.id
_entity.type
_entity.pdbx_description
1 polymer ?
#
loop_
_entity_poly.entity_id
_entity_poly.type
_entity_poly.pdbx_seq_one_letter_code
_entity_poly.pdbx_strand_id
1 'polypeptide(L)'
;MWGARIRTLIARAWITLALVESAWLAYPLVRARVLALEDTPAARGRRVAAGLGCFGCHGPDGTGGTRNPGSEEGSVPPFTGQTQMMFVKSADDLREYVLDGAPRRKRENPDYRARMEAAAHRMPAFRGYLSAAQLEDLVAYLRAASGQVLPEEPLAARGADLATELGCFACHGPLGAGGMANPGSLKGYVPGFWGADFDDLVRSDEELWHWIAEGEIRRITEHPISAFFFRRQAINMAAFGRFLPEDDVRALAAYVRWIHAGAWRPLAR
;
A
#
# COMPACT_ATOMS: atom_id res chain seq x y z
N MET A 1 -41.53 -42.55 28.77
CA MET A 1 -40.13 -42.08 28.58
C MET A 1 -39.77 -41.70 27.12
N TRP A 2 -40.52 -42.15 26.10
CA TRP A 2 -40.18 -41.92 24.68
C TRP A 2 -40.50 -40.49 24.18
N GLY A 3 -41.64 -39.92 24.57
CA GLY A 3 -42.05 -38.55 24.17
C GLY A 3 -41.14 -37.43 24.69
N ALA A 4 -40.52 -37.61 25.87
CA ALA A 4 -39.56 -36.66 26.41
C ALA A 4 -38.27 -36.63 25.58
N ARG A 5 -37.76 -37.80 25.16
CA ARG A 5 -36.58 -37.90 24.31
C ARG A 5 -36.80 -37.30 22.92
N ILE A 6 -37.97 -37.52 22.33
CA ILE A 6 -38.34 -36.93 21.02
C ILE A 6 -38.41 -35.40 21.10
N ARG A 7 -39.02 -34.84 22.16
CA ARG A 7 -39.06 -33.39 22.38
C ARG A 7 -37.67 -32.79 22.54
N THR A 8 -36.77 -33.44 23.27
CA THR A 8 -35.37 -32.99 23.42
C THR A 8 -34.61 -33.02 22.10
N LEU A 9 -34.83 -34.05 21.27
CA LEU A 9 -34.20 -34.15 19.95
C LEU A 9 -34.69 -33.06 18.99
N ILE A 10 -36.00 -32.82 18.97
CA ILE A 10 -36.61 -31.74 18.16
C ILE A 10 -36.08 -30.39 18.62
N ALA A 11 -36.06 -30.13 19.94
CA ALA A 11 -35.51 -28.87 20.48
C ALA A 11 -34.05 -28.67 20.10
N ARG A 12 -33.22 -29.72 20.19
CA ARG A 12 -31.81 -29.66 19.73
C ARG A 12 -31.70 -29.38 18.24
N ALA A 13 -32.53 -30.00 17.41
CA ALA A 13 -32.53 -29.75 15.97
C ALA A 13 -32.90 -28.29 15.65
N TRP A 14 -33.92 -27.73 16.30
CA TRP A 14 -34.29 -26.31 16.16
C TRP A 14 -33.20 -25.36 16.64
N ILE A 15 -32.54 -25.66 17.77
CA ILE A 15 -31.41 -24.86 18.27
C ILE A 15 -30.26 -24.89 17.27
N THR A 16 -29.89 -26.07 16.76
CA THR A 16 -28.82 -26.20 15.76
C THR A 16 -29.16 -25.45 14.47
N LEU A 17 -30.40 -25.58 13.98
CA LEU A 17 -30.86 -24.86 12.79
C LEU A 17 -30.79 -23.35 13.01
N ALA A 18 -31.29 -22.85 14.13
CA ALA A 18 -31.24 -21.43 14.48
C ALA A 18 -29.79 -20.91 14.60
N LEU A 19 -28.86 -21.70 15.14
CA LEU A 19 -27.44 -21.36 15.19
C LEU A 19 -26.81 -21.29 13.80
N VAL A 20 -27.11 -22.25 12.92
CA VAL A 20 -26.61 -22.28 11.54
C VAL A 20 -27.16 -21.09 10.74
N GLU A 21 -28.46 -20.81 10.84
CA GLU A 21 -29.09 -19.67 10.17
C GLU A 21 -28.53 -18.35 10.69
N SER A 22 -28.38 -18.20 12.01
CA SER A 22 -27.77 -17.01 12.61
C SER A 22 -26.33 -16.81 12.16
N ALA A 23 -25.54 -17.89 12.13
CA ALA A 23 -24.17 -17.85 11.62
C ALA A 23 -24.12 -17.50 10.13
N TRP A 24 -25.02 -18.05 9.31
CA TRP A 24 -25.11 -17.76 7.89
C TRP A 24 -25.49 -16.30 7.61
N LEU A 25 -26.47 -15.75 8.35
CA LEU A 25 -26.89 -14.36 8.23
C LEU A 25 -25.82 -13.38 8.76
N ALA A 26 -25.10 -13.75 9.82
CA ALA A 26 -24.02 -12.93 10.37
C ALA A 26 -22.72 -13.01 9.54
N TYR A 27 -22.47 -14.14 8.86
CA TYR A 27 -21.26 -14.40 8.10
C TYR A 27 -20.85 -13.28 7.13
N PRO A 28 -21.71 -12.75 6.24
CA PRO A 28 -21.29 -11.68 5.32
C PRO A 28 -20.84 -10.42 6.08
N LEU A 29 -21.47 -10.09 7.20
CA LEU A 29 -21.17 -8.91 7.98
C LEU A 29 -19.86 -9.08 8.77
N VAL A 30 -19.68 -10.24 9.41
CA VAL A 30 -18.44 -10.60 10.10
C VAL A 30 -17.29 -10.66 9.09
N ARG A 31 -17.48 -11.32 7.96
CA ARG A 31 -16.50 -11.40 6.88
C ARG A 31 -16.12 -10.02 6.36
N ALA A 32 -17.08 -9.15 6.11
CA ALA A 32 -16.82 -7.79 5.63
C ALA A 32 -16.06 -6.92 6.63
N ARG A 33 -16.09 -7.25 7.93
CA ARG A 33 -15.34 -6.53 8.96
C ARG A 33 -13.98 -7.14 9.27
N VAL A 34 -13.89 -8.48 9.32
CA VAL A 34 -12.66 -9.20 9.67
C VAL A 34 -11.72 -9.32 8.47
N LEU A 35 -12.27 -9.46 7.26
CA LEU A 35 -11.51 -9.55 6.01
C LEU A 35 -11.59 -8.27 5.18
N ALA A 36 -11.94 -7.14 5.81
CA ALA A 36 -11.85 -5.85 5.14
C ALA A 36 -10.39 -5.63 4.72
N LEU A 37 -10.20 -5.17 3.48
CA LEU A 37 -8.89 -4.69 3.05
C LEU A 37 -8.51 -3.50 3.92
N GLU A 38 -7.37 -3.60 4.59
CA GLU A 38 -6.86 -2.45 5.30
C GLU A 38 -6.49 -1.37 4.28
N ASP A 39 -7.27 -0.30 4.32
CA ASP A 39 -7.12 0.83 3.43
C ASP A 39 -6.22 1.86 4.06
N THR A 40 -4.92 1.71 3.85
CA THR A 40 -3.97 2.78 4.14
C THR A 40 -4.26 4.00 3.25
N PRO A 41 -3.98 5.25 3.69
CA PRO A 41 -4.10 6.44 2.85
C PRO A 41 -3.45 6.31 1.48
N ALA A 42 -2.26 5.69 1.41
CA ALA A 42 -1.56 5.45 0.14
C ALA A 42 -2.27 4.39 -0.74
N ALA A 43 -2.85 3.33 -0.16
CA ALA A 43 -3.65 2.37 -0.92
C ALA A 43 -4.93 3.00 -1.48
N ARG A 44 -5.62 3.84 -0.68
CA ARG A 44 -6.77 4.63 -1.16
C ARG A 44 -6.36 5.62 -2.25
N GLY A 45 -5.25 6.31 -2.05
CA GLY A 45 -4.67 7.25 -3.01
C GLY A 45 -4.34 6.61 -4.35
N ARG A 46 -3.80 5.38 -4.34
CA ARG A 46 -3.57 4.62 -5.58
C ARG A 46 -4.86 4.38 -6.35
N ARG A 47 -5.97 4.06 -5.66
CA ARG A 47 -7.27 3.89 -6.32
C ARG A 47 -7.84 5.20 -6.85
N VAL A 48 -7.63 6.31 -6.14
CA VAL A 48 -7.95 7.64 -6.64
C VAL A 48 -7.15 7.94 -7.92
N ALA A 49 -5.83 7.68 -7.92
CA ALA A 49 -4.99 7.85 -9.10
C ALA A 49 -5.45 6.99 -10.29
N ALA A 50 -5.85 5.74 -10.04
CA ALA A 50 -6.43 4.87 -11.05
C ALA A 50 -7.75 5.43 -11.60
N GLY A 51 -8.66 5.85 -10.71
CA GLY A 51 -9.99 6.36 -11.07
C GLY A 51 -9.96 7.68 -11.84
N LEU A 52 -8.95 8.53 -11.58
CA LEU A 52 -8.71 9.77 -12.31
C LEU A 52 -7.89 9.58 -13.60
N GLY A 53 -7.43 8.36 -13.88
CA GLY A 53 -6.67 8.05 -15.09
C GLY A 53 -5.21 8.55 -15.06
N CYS A 54 -4.64 8.84 -13.89
CA CYS A 54 -3.26 9.33 -13.76
C CYS A 54 -2.26 8.41 -14.48
N PHE A 55 -2.45 7.10 -14.37
CA PHE A 55 -1.59 6.08 -15.00
C PHE A 55 -1.68 6.05 -16.54
N GLY A 56 -2.71 6.65 -17.14
CA GLY A 56 -2.81 6.73 -18.60
C GLY A 56 -1.72 7.61 -19.21
N CYS A 57 -1.35 8.70 -18.53
CA CYS A 57 -0.26 9.57 -18.98
C CYS A 57 1.05 9.29 -18.23
N HIS A 58 1.00 9.03 -16.92
CA HIS A 58 2.21 8.77 -16.12
C HIS A 58 2.67 7.31 -16.19
N GLY A 59 2.13 6.50 -17.10
CA GLY A 59 2.50 5.10 -17.26
C GLY A 59 1.98 4.17 -16.14
N PRO A 60 2.15 2.85 -16.31
CA PRO A 60 1.72 1.86 -15.33
C PRO A 60 2.36 2.15 -13.96
N ASP A 61 1.53 2.27 -12.93
CA ASP A 61 1.95 2.60 -11.55
C ASP A 61 2.81 3.87 -11.42
N GLY A 62 2.78 4.78 -12.41
CA GLY A 62 3.51 6.04 -12.37
C GLY A 62 4.95 5.98 -12.87
N THR A 63 5.33 4.91 -13.56
CA THR A 63 6.67 4.66 -14.11
C THR A 63 7.09 5.57 -15.27
N GLY A 64 6.16 6.40 -15.78
CA GLY A 64 6.40 7.38 -16.83
C GLY A 64 6.48 6.78 -18.23
N GLY A 65 7.22 7.45 -19.11
CA GLY A 65 7.59 6.93 -20.44
C GLY A 65 6.63 7.28 -21.57
N THR A 66 5.48 7.90 -21.29
CA THR A 66 4.60 8.45 -22.34
C THR A 66 5.31 9.59 -23.05
N ARG A 67 5.51 9.48 -24.37
CA ARG A 67 6.17 10.56 -25.14
C ARG A 67 5.35 11.85 -25.06
N ASN A 68 6.02 12.96 -24.86
CA ASN A 68 5.44 14.29 -24.80
C ASN A 68 6.26 15.25 -25.68
N PRO A 69 6.05 15.22 -27.01
CA PRO A 69 6.73 16.11 -27.94
C PRO A 69 6.56 17.58 -27.55
N GLY A 70 7.63 18.37 -27.67
CA GLY A 70 7.63 19.79 -27.32
C GLY A 70 7.79 20.09 -25.83
N SER A 71 7.75 19.07 -24.96
CA SER A 71 8.19 19.22 -23.57
C SER A 71 9.71 19.11 -23.44
N GLU A 72 10.28 19.72 -22.40
CA GLU A 72 11.71 19.71 -22.09
C GLU A 72 12.28 18.29 -21.99
N GLU A 73 11.57 17.40 -21.30
CA GLU A 73 12.02 16.02 -21.09
C GLU A 73 11.60 15.05 -22.20
N GLY A 74 10.88 15.55 -23.22
CA GLY A 74 10.33 14.75 -24.32
C GLY A 74 9.32 13.68 -23.90
N SER A 75 8.97 13.60 -22.62
CA SER A 75 8.09 12.58 -22.03
C SER A 75 7.33 13.11 -20.81
N VAL A 76 6.22 12.46 -20.47
CA VAL A 76 5.51 12.69 -19.21
C VAL A 76 6.37 12.10 -18.09
N PRO A 77 6.70 12.91 -17.06
CA PRO A 77 7.61 12.45 -16.01
C PRO A 77 6.97 11.35 -15.16
N PRO A 78 7.73 10.33 -14.73
CA PRO A 78 7.29 9.47 -13.66
C PRO A 78 7.08 10.28 -12.37
N PHE A 79 6.19 9.80 -11.51
CA PHE A 79 6.15 10.23 -10.11
C PHE A 79 6.81 9.20 -9.19
N THR A 80 7.42 8.15 -9.74
CA THR A 80 8.32 7.23 -9.03
C THR A 80 9.78 7.68 -9.13
N GLY A 81 10.68 7.00 -8.40
CA GLY A 81 12.13 7.12 -8.61
C GLY A 81 12.66 8.54 -8.45
N GLN A 82 12.19 9.27 -7.44
CA GLN A 82 12.65 10.61 -7.05
C GLN A 82 12.46 11.73 -8.09
N THR A 83 11.94 11.43 -9.27
CA THR A 83 11.75 12.39 -10.37
C THR A 83 10.88 13.57 -9.96
N GLN A 84 9.91 13.32 -9.06
CA GLN A 84 9.05 14.35 -8.49
C GLN A 84 9.84 15.51 -7.85
N MET A 85 11.04 15.27 -7.29
CA MET A 85 11.88 16.33 -6.67
C MET A 85 12.33 17.41 -7.67
N MET A 86 12.38 17.10 -8.97
CA MET A 86 12.70 18.09 -10.00
C MET A 86 11.56 19.08 -10.24
N PHE A 87 10.33 18.71 -9.89
CA PHE A 87 9.14 19.50 -10.19
C PHE A 87 8.55 20.19 -8.95
N VAL A 88 8.61 19.52 -7.79
CA VAL A 88 7.89 19.84 -6.55
C VAL A 88 8.88 20.17 -5.44
N LYS A 89 8.67 21.28 -4.72
CA LYS A 89 9.53 21.68 -3.58
C LYS A 89 8.92 21.35 -2.20
N SER A 90 7.62 21.14 -2.12
CA SER A 90 6.89 20.91 -0.87
C SER A 90 5.64 20.07 -1.08
N ALA A 91 5.01 19.61 0.00
CA ALA A 91 3.71 18.95 -0.06
C ALA A 91 2.63 19.88 -0.65
N ASP A 92 2.70 21.18 -0.39
CA ASP A 92 1.76 22.14 -0.95
C ASP A 92 1.96 22.34 -2.45
N ASP A 93 3.22 22.39 -2.92
CA ASP A 93 3.50 22.35 -4.36
C ASP A 93 2.89 21.10 -5.01
N LEU A 94 2.93 19.94 -4.33
CA LEU A 94 2.31 18.71 -4.85
C LEU A 94 0.79 18.82 -4.91
N ARG A 95 0.16 19.35 -3.85
CA ARG A 95 -1.28 19.61 -3.82
C ARG A 95 -1.70 20.53 -4.95
N GLU A 96 -0.97 21.62 -5.16
CA GLU A 96 -1.25 22.56 -6.25
C GLU A 96 -1.02 21.92 -7.62
N TYR A 97 0.00 21.08 -7.78
CA TYR A 97 0.21 20.32 -9.03
C TYR A 97 -1.00 19.45 -9.38
N VAL A 98 -1.55 18.73 -8.40
CA VAL A 98 -2.73 17.88 -8.60
C VAL A 98 -3.96 18.74 -8.86
N LEU A 99 -4.19 19.77 -8.06
CA LEU A 99 -5.41 20.57 -8.13
C LEU A 99 -5.47 21.47 -9.36
N ASP A 100 -4.34 22.06 -9.74
CA ASP A 100 -4.27 23.16 -10.70
C ASP A 100 -3.37 22.86 -11.92
N GLY A 101 -2.81 21.66 -12.02
CA GLY A 101 -1.90 21.24 -13.09
C GLY A 101 -0.48 21.77 -12.96
N ALA A 102 -0.25 22.79 -12.13
CA ALA A 102 1.07 23.29 -11.75
C ALA A 102 1.00 24.19 -10.49
N PRO A 103 2.09 24.27 -9.70
CA PRO A 103 2.17 25.15 -8.54
C PRO A 103 2.06 26.61 -8.97
N ARG A 104 1.46 27.44 -8.12
CA ARG A 104 1.23 28.87 -8.36
C ARG A 104 2.51 29.58 -8.81
N ARG A 105 3.63 29.33 -8.12
CA ARG A 105 4.97 29.88 -8.46
C ARG A 105 5.39 29.59 -9.92
N LYS A 106 5.00 28.43 -10.46
CA LYS A 106 5.33 28.04 -11.85
C LYS A 106 4.33 28.65 -12.81
N ARG A 107 3.03 28.65 -12.48
CA ARG A 107 1.97 29.25 -13.31
C ARG A 107 2.16 30.76 -13.52
N GLU A 108 2.73 31.46 -12.54
CA GLU A 108 3.02 32.90 -12.64
C GLU A 108 4.29 33.20 -13.48
N ASN A 109 5.13 32.20 -13.79
CA ASN A 109 6.34 32.37 -14.59
C ASN A 109 6.02 32.33 -16.11
N PRO A 110 6.27 33.41 -16.88
CA PRO A 110 6.00 33.45 -18.31
C PRO A 110 6.71 32.36 -19.13
N ASP A 111 7.97 32.07 -18.83
CA ASP A 111 8.77 31.07 -19.55
C ASP A 111 8.25 29.65 -19.30
N TYR A 112 7.75 29.39 -18.08
CA TYR A 112 7.10 28.11 -17.78
C TYR A 112 5.81 27.95 -18.57
N ARG A 113 4.98 29.00 -18.64
CA ARG A 113 3.75 28.95 -19.44
C ARG A 113 4.04 28.69 -20.91
N ALA A 114 5.02 29.39 -21.49
CA ALA A 114 5.43 29.19 -22.88
C ALA A 114 5.92 27.74 -23.14
N ARG A 115 6.73 27.17 -22.22
CA ARG A 115 7.14 25.76 -22.28
C ARG A 115 5.95 24.80 -22.20
N MET A 116 4.98 25.06 -21.34
CA MET A 116 3.78 24.22 -21.25
C MET A 116 2.88 24.35 -22.48
N GLU A 117 2.80 25.52 -23.10
CA GLU A 117 2.07 25.73 -24.36
C GLU A 117 2.71 24.99 -25.55
N ALA A 118 4.03 24.84 -25.55
CA ALA A 118 4.75 24.08 -26.57
C ALA A 118 4.60 22.55 -26.41
N ALA A 119 4.29 22.07 -25.20
CA ALA A 119 4.17 20.64 -24.92
C ALA A 119 2.84 20.06 -25.43
N ALA A 120 2.91 18.91 -26.11
CA ALA A 120 1.72 18.20 -26.62
C ALA A 120 0.79 17.72 -25.49
N HIS A 121 1.36 17.30 -24.37
CA HIS A 121 0.62 16.86 -23.17
C HIS A 121 0.94 17.77 -21.99
N ARG A 122 -0.12 18.18 -21.29
CA ARG A 122 -0.07 19.02 -20.08
C ARG A 122 -0.81 18.32 -18.96
N MET A 123 -0.32 18.51 -17.73
CA MET A 123 -1.00 17.99 -16.56
C MET A 123 -2.37 18.69 -16.40
N PRO A 124 -3.48 17.96 -16.33
CA PRO A 124 -4.80 18.55 -16.08
C PRO A 124 -4.96 19.03 -14.63
N ALA A 125 -5.96 19.87 -14.41
CA ALA A 125 -6.35 20.38 -13.09
C ALA A 125 -7.50 19.54 -12.51
N PHE A 126 -7.34 18.97 -11.31
CA PHE A 126 -8.33 18.09 -10.69
C PHE A 126 -9.19 18.73 -9.59
N ARG A 127 -9.09 20.04 -9.35
CA ARG A 127 -9.81 20.74 -8.27
C ARG A 127 -11.32 20.48 -8.20
N GLY A 128 -11.98 20.26 -9.33
CA GLY A 128 -13.42 19.95 -9.40
C GLY A 128 -13.78 18.46 -9.32
N TYR A 129 -12.79 17.57 -9.28
CA TYR A 129 -12.97 16.11 -9.35
C TYR A 129 -12.54 15.38 -8.09
N LEU A 130 -12.00 16.11 -7.10
CA LEU A 130 -11.42 15.57 -5.87
C LEU A 130 -12.08 16.22 -4.65
N SER A 131 -12.51 15.40 -3.70
CA SER A 131 -12.73 15.86 -2.32
C SER A 131 -11.38 16.13 -1.62
N ALA A 132 -11.41 16.92 -0.55
CA ALA A 132 -10.22 17.17 0.27
C ALA A 132 -9.59 15.88 0.81
N ALA A 133 -10.42 14.92 1.24
CA ALA A 133 -9.93 13.62 1.73
C ALA A 133 -9.24 12.80 0.62
N GLN A 134 -9.82 12.76 -0.59
CA GLN A 134 -9.20 12.07 -1.72
C GLN A 134 -7.89 12.73 -2.16
N LEU A 135 -7.79 14.06 -2.05
CA LEU A 135 -6.54 14.77 -2.31
C LEU A 135 -5.44 14.32 -1.34
N GLU A 136 -5.74 14.26 -0.04
CA GLU A 136 -4.75 13.84 0.96
C GLU A 136 -4.33 12.37 0.79
N ASP A 137 -5.28 11.48 0.47
CA ASP A 137 -4.98 10.09 0.13
C ASP A 137 -4.08 10.01 -1.11
N LEU A 138 -4.38 10.77 -2.16
CA LEU A 138 -3.59 10.83 -3.39
C LEU A 138 -2.19 11.41 -3.13
N VAL A 139 -2.06 12.46 -2.33
CA VAL A 139 -0.77 13.02 -1.91
C VAL A 139 0.04 12.00 -1.12
N ALA A 140 -0.59 11.24 -0.22
CA ALA A 140 0.08 10.17 0.52
C ALA A 140 0.61 9.09 -0.44
N TYR A 141 -0.17 8.69 -1.44
CA TYR A 141 0.27 7.77 -2.49
C TYR A 141 1.45 8.31 -3.31
N LEU A 142 1.36 9.55 -3.82
CA LEU A 142 2.40 10.13 -4.66
C LEU A 142 3.74 10.27 -3.91
N ARG A 143 3.69 10.66 -2.64
CA ARG A 143 4.89 10.70 -1.78
C ARG A 143 5.47 9.31 -1.50
N ALA A 144 4.61 8.33 -1.28
CA ALA A 144 5.02 6.95 -1.09
C ALA A 144 5.67 6.36 -2.36
N ALA A 145 5.12 6.66 -3.53
CA ALA A 145 5.62 6.19 -4.81
C ALA A 145 6.92 6.87 -5.24
N SER A 146 7.14 8.14 -4.85
CA SER A 146 8.28 8.92 -5.32
C SER A 146 9.60 8.59 -4.65
N GLY A 147 9.61 7.82 -3.56
CA GLY A 147 10.85 7.52 -2.84
C GLY A 147 11.49 8.75 -2.20
N GLN A 148 10.72 9.83 -1.99
CA GLN A 148 11.11 11.03 -1.22
C GLN A 148 11.14 10.77 0.28
N VAL A 149 10.74 9.58 0.71
CA VAL A 149 10.61 9.18 2.10
C VAL A 149 11.77 8.24 2.43
N LEU A 150 12.85 8.81 2.97
CA LEU A 150 14.06 8.07 3.33
C LEU A 150 14.44 8.33 4.79
N PRO A 151 14.86 7.29 5.53
CA PRO A 151 15.43 7.45 6.86
C PRO A 151 16.84 8.07 6.81
N GLU A 152 17.18 8.87 7.82
CA GLU A 152 18.54 9.37 8.03
C GLU A 152 19.43 8.35 8.75
N GLU A 153 18.84 7.42 9.49
CA GLU A 153 19.56 6.40 10.24
C GLU A 153 20.20 5.39 9.27
N PRO A 154 21.52 5.11 9.36
CA PRO A 154 22.24 4.33 8.36
C PRO A 154 21.69 2.92 8.09
N LEU A 155 21.26 2.19 9.12
CA LEU A 155 20.78 0.82 8.96
C LEU A 155 19.42 0.80 8.23
N ALA A 156 18.50 1.68 8.62
CA ALA A 156 17.24 1.86 7.93
C ALA A 156 17.42 2.42 6.50
N ALA A 157 18.43 3.27 6.27
CA ALA A 157 18.73 3.80 4.93
C ALA A 157 19.21 2.68 3.99
N ARG A 158 20.12 1.83 4.47
CA ARG A 158 20.53 0.61 3.77
C ARG A 158 19.32 -0.29 3.46
N GLY A 159 18.41 -0.44 4.41
CA GLY A 159 17.17 -1.21 4.22
C GLY A 159 16.25 -0.60 3.17
N ALA A 160 16.16 0.74 3.08
CA ALA A 160 15.36 1.43 2.07
C ALA A 160 15.91 1.19 0.65
N ASP A 161 17.24 1.23 0.50
CA ASP A 161 17.92 0.94 -0.76
C ASP A 161 17.66 -0.51 -1.19
N LEU A 162 17.87 -1.47 -0.28
CA LEU A 162 17.59 -2.88 -0.53
C LEU A 162 16.12 -3.15 -0.87
N ALA A 163 15.18 -2.52 -0.16
CA ALA A 163 13.75 -2.70 -0.42
C ALA A 163 13.35 -2.20 -1.82
N THR A 164 14.04 -1.16 -2.31
CA THR A 164 13.89 -0.64 -3.66
C THR A 164 14.52 -1.58 -4.69
N GLU A 165 15.77 -1.99 -4.48
CA GLU A 165 16.52 -2.87 -5.38
C GLU A 165 15.85 -4.24 -5.55
N LEU A 166 15.37 -4.82 -4.45
CA LEU A 166 14.70 -6.12 -4.43
C LEU A 166 13.22 -6.03 -4.84
N GLY A 167 12.71 -4.82 -5.12
CA GLY A 167 11.35 -4.61 -5.59
C GLY A 167 10.26 -4.94 -4.57
N CYS A 168 10.52 -4.79 -3.27
CA CYS A 168 9.56 -5.14 -2.20
C CYS A 168 8.21 -4.44 -2.37
N PHE A 169 8.22 -3.19 -2.85
CA PHE A 169 7.02 -2.38 -3.08
C PHE A 169 6.13 -2.87 -4.23
N ALA A 170 6.62 -3.76 -5.10
CA ALA A 170 5.79 -4.37 -6.14
C ALA A 170 4.74 -5.31 -5.54
N CYS A 171 5.08 -5.99 -4.44
CA CYS A 171 4.16 -6.87 -3.72
C CYS A 171 3.50 -6.17 -2.52
N HIS A 172 4.26 -5.38 -1.76
CA HIS A 172 3.74 -4.71 -0.56
C HIS A 172 3.13 -3.33 -0.86
N GLY A 173 3.04 -2.93 -2.13
CA GLY A 173 2.50 -1.64 -2.52
C GLY A 173 3.44 -0.45 -2.21
N PRO A 174 3.02 0.77 -2.58
CA PRO A 174 3.83 1.99 -2.46
C PRO A 174 4.24 2.22 -1.01
N LEU A 175 5.55 2.34 -0.75
CA LEU A 175 6.10 2.48 0.60
C LEU A 175 5.59 1.40 1.59
N GLY A 176 5.26 0.22 1.07
CA GLY A 176 4.73 -0.88 1.88
C GLY A 176 3.30 -0.67 2.38
N ALA A 177 2.47 0.08 1.66
CA ALA A 177 1.09 0.38 2.03
C ALA A 177 0.12 -0.83 2.05
N GLY A 178 0.54 -1.98 1.54
CA GLY A 178 -0.25 -3.20 1.40
C GLY A 178 -1.30 -3.14 0.30
N GLY A 179 -2.21 -4.12 0.32
CA GLY A 179 -3.43 -4.11 -0.48
C GLY A 179 -3.30 -4.69 -1.89
N MET A 180 -2.14 -5.23 -2.26
CA MET A 180 -1.98 -5.97 -3.52
C MET A 180 -2.68 -7.32 -3.43
N ALA A 181 -3.53 -7.66 -4.39
CA ALA A 181 -4.33 -8.87 -4.35
C ALA A 181 -3.46 -10.14 -4.22
N ASN A 182 -3.84 -11.03 -3.30
CA ASN A 182 -3.17 -12.29 -3.03
C ASN A 182 -4.22 -13.40 -2.85
N PRO A 183 -4.67 -14.02 -3.96
CA PRO A 183 -5.66 -15.08 -3.91
C PRO A 183 -5.26 -16.21 -2.95
N GLY A 184 -6.20 -16.66 -2.14
CA GLY A 184 -5.99 -17.77 -1.19
C GLY A 184 -5.37 -17.38 0.15
N SER A 185 -4.83 -16.17 0.29
CA SER A 185 -4.45 -15.61 1.60
C SER A 185 -5.67 -15.30 2.47
N LEU A 186 -5.48 -15.14 3.79
CA LEU A 186 -6.57 -14.94 4.75
C LEU A 186 -7.47 -13.76 4.39
N LYS A 187 -6.88 -12.57 4.19
CA LYS A 187 -7.61 -11.34 3.85
C LYS A 187 -7.66 -11.07 2.34
N GLY A 188 -7.01 -11.91 1.52
CA GLY A 188 -7.04 -11.81 0.06
C GLY A 188 -6.05 -10.82 -0.55
N TYR A 189 -5.09 -10.32 0.23
CA TYR A 189 -4.06 -9.37 -0.22
C TYR A 189 -2.75 -9.55 0.54
N VAL A 190 -1.67 -8.97 0.02
CA VAL A 190 -0.36 -8.85 0.66
C VAL A 190 -0.40 -7.72 1.70
N PRO A 191 -0.10 -7.99 2.98
CA PRO A 191 -0.16 -6.99 4.05
C PRO A 191 0.90 -5.91 3.87
N GLY A 192 0.64 -4.74 4.45
CA GLY A 192 1.58 -3.62 4.48
C GLY A 192 2.66 -3.74 5.56
N PHE A 193 3.65 -2.86 5.50
CA PHE A 193 4.68 -2.62 6.52
C PHE A 193 4.16 -1.80 7.69
N TRP A 194 2.91 -1.32 7.60
CA TRP A 194 2.30 -0.43 8.56
C TRP A 194 0.77 -0.54 8.48
N GLY A 195 0.09 -0.08 9.53
CA GLY A 195 -1.34 -0.28 9.70
C GLY A 195 -1.65 -1.37 10.73
N ALA A 196 -2.93 -1.56 11.02
CA ALA A 196 -3.44 -2.52 11.97
C ALA A 196 -3.09 -3.98 11.60
N ASP A 197 -3.02 -4.30 10.30
CA ASP A 197 -2.60 -5.62 9.83
C ASP A 197 -1.16 -5.92 10.22
N PHE A 198 -0.28 -4.91 10.12
CA PHE A 198 1.10 -5.08 10.54
C PHE A 198 1.17 -5.33 12.06
N ASP A 199 0.39 -4.61 12.85
CA ASP A 199 0.29 -4.80 14.30
C ASP A 199 -0.24 -6.19 14.69
N ASP A 200 -1.18 -6.73 13.91
CA ASP A 200 -1.72 -8.09 14.10
C ASP A 200 -0.71 -9.18 13.75
N LEU A 201 0.11 -8.94 12.71
CA LEU A 201 1.03 -9.92 12.15
C LEU A 201 2.39 -9.95 12.83
N VAL A 202 2.93 -8.79 13.24
CA VAL A 202 4.31 -8.64 13.71
C VAL A 202 4.33 -8.24 15.19
N ARG A 203 4.66 -9.19 16.06
CA ARG A 203 4.67 -8.96 17.52
C ARG A 203 6.00 -8.48 18.09
N SER A 204 7.11 -8.68 17.38
CA SER A 204 8.45 -8.29 17.82
C SER A 204 9.38 -8.06 16.63
N ASP A 205 10.50 -7.38 16.87
CA ASP A 205 11.53 -7.16 15.84
C ASP A 205 12.14 -8.47 15.37
N GLU A 206 12.25 -9.44 16.27
CA GLU A 206 12.71 -10.78 15.97
C GLU A 206 11.69 -11.53 15.10
N GLU A 207 10.39 -11.40 15.36
CA GLU A 207 9.34 -11.98 14.50
C GLU A 207 9.35 -11.35 13.10
N LEU A 208 9.58 -10.04 13.01
CA LEU A 208 9.74 -9.35 11.72
C LEU A 208 10.97 -9.84 10.96
N TRP A 209 12.13 -9.86 11.62
CA TRP A 209 13.38 -10.31 11.01
C TRP A 209 13.27 -11.76 10.54
N HIS A 210 12.73 -12.65 11.37
CA HIS A 210 12.52 -14.06 11.00
C HIS A 210 11.57 -14.18 9.81
N TRP A 211 10.53 -13.36 9.73
CA TRP A 211 9.62 -13.37 8.60
C TRP A 211 10.32 -12.98 7.30
N ILE A 212 11.18 -11.97 7.31
CA ILE A 212 11.96 -11.57 6.13
C ILE A 212 13.02 -12.63 5.80
N ALA A 213 13.70 -13.17 6.81
CA ALA A 213 14.75 -14.17 6.64
C ALA A 213 14.23 -15.49 6.06
N GLU A 214 13.15 -16.03 6.63
CA GLU A 214 12.64 -17.38 6.34
C GLU A 214 11.40 -17.38 5.44
N GLY A 215 10.79 -16.22 5.20
CA GLY A 215 9.54 -16.10 4.43
C GLY A 215 8.30 -16.53 5.21
N GLU A 216 8.44 -16.92 6.48
CA GLU A 216 7.35 -17.38 7.33
C GLU A 216 7.43 -16.91 8.79
N ILE A 217 6.26 -16.80 9.42
CA ILE A 217 6.12 -16.55 10.86
C ILE A 217 5.70 -17.86 11.52
N ARG A 218 6.56 -18.41 12.39
CA ARG A 218 6.33 -19.70 13.07
C ARG A 218 4.97 -19.77 13.77
N ARG A 219 4.61 -18.73 14.52
CA ARG A 219 3.30 -18.63 15.19
C ARG A 219 2.11 -18.78 14.23
N ILE A 220 2.24 -18.28 13.00
CA ILE A 220 1.19 -18.35 11.97
C ILE A 220 1.19 -19.74 11.32
N THR A 221 2.37 -20.31 11.04
CA THR A 221 2.49 -21.60 10.37
C THR A 221 2.23 -22.79 11.29
N GLU A 222 2.40 -22.64 12.61
CA GLU A 222 2.09 -23.65 13.63
C GLU A 222 0.61 -23.65 14.05
N HIS A 223 -0.13 -22.54 13.85
CA HIS A 223 -1.56 -22.45 14.20
C HIS A 223 -2.46 -23.09 13.12
N PRO A 224 -3.35 -24.06 13.44
CA PRO A 224 -4.07 -24.85 12.42
C PRO A 224 -4.89 -24.03 11.41
N ILE A 225 -5.60 -23.01 11.88
CA ILE A 225 -6.44 -22.16 11.03
C ILE A 225 -5.56 -21.23 10.19
N SER A 226 -4.55 -20.62 10.80
CA SER A 226 -3.72 -19.62 10.13
C SER A 226 -2.82 -20.30 9.08
N ALA A 227 -2.31 -21.48 9.39
CA ALA A 227 -1.53 -22.31 8.49
C ALA A 227 -2.34 -22.79 7.27
N PHE A 228 -3.67 -22.99 7.40
CA PHE A 228 -4.53 -23.31 6.26
C PHE A 228 -4.52 -22.19 5.21
N PHE A 229 -4.64 -20.94 5.63
CA PHE A 229 -4.60 -19.79 4.71
C PHE A 229 -3.18 -19.50 4.23
N PHE A 230 -2.19 -19.61 5.11
CA PHE A 230 -0.78 -19.39 4.76
C PHE A 230 -0.30 -20.35 3.66
N ARG A 231 -0.69 -21.63 3.70
CA ARG A 231 -0.32 -22.60 2.64
C ARG A 231 -1.08 -22.42 1.33
N ARG A 232 -2.18 -21.66 1.33
CA ARG A 232 -3.06 -21.49 0.16
C ARG A 232 -2.83 -20.18 -0.58
N GLN A 233 -2.09 -19.25 0.01
CA GLN A 233 -1.78 -17.98 -0.65
C GLN A 233 -0.96 -18.24 -1.92
N ALA A 234 -1.38 -17.60 -3.01
CA ALA A 234 -0.70 -17.70 -4.29
C ALA A 234 0.66 -16.98 -4.26
N ILE A 235 0.72 -15.84 -3.58
CA ILE A 235 1.93 -15.04 -3.39
C ILE A 235 2.47 -15.30 -1.99
N ASN A 236 3.70 -15.81 -1.92
CA ASN A 236 4.42 -16.09 -0.68
C ASN A 236 5.62 -15.16 -0.54
N MET A 237 5.96 -14.79 0.70
CA MET A 237 7.18 -14.04 0.97
C MET A 237 8.40 -14.93 0.72
N ALA A 238 9.40 -14.42 0.02
CA ALA A 238 10.65 -15.15 -0.19
C ALA A 238 11.47 -15.22 1.10
N ALA A 239 12.22 -16.31 1.28
CA ALA A 239 13.18 -16.46 2.36
C ALA A 239 14.48 -15.71 2.01
N PHE A 240 14.51 -14.39 2.27
CA PHE A 240 15.63 -13.54 1.86
C PHE A 240 16.95 -13.88 2.54
N GLY A 241 16.93 -14.56 3.70
CA GLY A 241 18.13 -15.05 4.36
C GLY A 241 18.93 -16.07 3.53
N ARG A 242 18.33 -16.65 2.49
CA ARG A 242 19.03 -17.51 1.52
C ARG A 242 19.83 -16.74 0.47
N PHE A 243 19.53 -15.45 0.28
CA PHE A 243 20.06 -14.63 -0.81
C PHE A 243 20.84 -13.41 -0.31
N LEU A 244 20.60 -12.98 0.94
CA LEU A 244 21.21 -11.80 1.54
C LEU A 244 22.01 -12.18 2.79
N PRO A 245 23.10 -11.45 3.09
CA PRO A 245 23.74 -11.50 4.39
C PRO A 245 22.76 -11.16 5.53
N GLU A 246 22.99 -11.69 6.72
CA GLU A 246 22.15 -11.43 7.89
C GLU A 246 21.98 -9.93 8.17
N ASP A 247 23.06 -9.14 8.02
CA ASP A 247 23.05 -7.70 8.23
C ASP A 247 22.12 -6.96 7.25
N ASP A 248 22.02 -7.43 6.00
CA ASP A 248 21.13 -6.85 5.00
C ASP A 248 19.66 -7.21 5.29
N VAL A 249 19.39 -8.41 5.83
CA VAL A 249 18.06 -8.76 6.34
C VAL A 249 17.68 -7.92 7.56
N ARG A 250 18.64 -7.64 8.46
CA ARG A 250 18.45 -6.72 9.59
C ARG A 250 18.20 -5.29 9.12
N ALA A 251 18.87 -4.84 8.07
CA ALA A 251 18.64 -3.53 7.45
C ALA A 251 17.21 -3.43 6.89
N LEU A 252 16.73 -4.45 6.16
CA LEU A 252 15.34 -4.51 5.69
C LEU A 252 14.34 -4.43 6.86
N ALA A 253 14.56 -5.18 7.94
CA ALA A 253 13.71 -5.15 9.12
C ALA A 253 13.71 -3.76 9.79
N ALA A 254 14.88 -3.11 9.90
CA ALA A 254 15.02 -1.76 10.43
C ALA A 254 14.25 -0.73 9.59
N TYR A 255 14.33 -0.83 8.27
CA TYR A 255 13.55 0.03 7.37
C TYR A 255 12.04 -0.16 7.54
N VAL A 256 11.57 -1.41 7.58
CA VAL A 256 10.14 -1.72 7.80
C VAL A 256 9.68 -1.16 9.15
N ARG A 257 10.50 -1.24 10.20
CA ARG A 257 10.19 -0.62 11.50
C ARG A 257 10.15 0.90 11.44
N TRP A 258 11.08 1.53 10.73
CA TRP A 258 11.08 2.97 10.53
C TRP A 258 9.81 3.44 9.80
N ILE A 259 9.37 2.70 8.77
CA ILE A 259 8.10 2.95 8.09
C ILE A 259 6.91 2.77 9.04
N HIS A 260 6.89 1.69 9.80
CA HIS A 260 5.83 1.39 10.76
C HIS A 260 5.67 2.48 11.82
N ALA A 261 6.78 2.94 12.40
CA ALA A 261 6.82 4.01 13.40
C ALA A 261 6.26 5.34 12.88
N GLY A 262 6.05 5.45 11.56
CA GLY A 262 5.41 6.61 10.96
C GLY A 262 6.29 7.85 10.94
N ALA A 263 7.60 7.71 11.11
CA ALA A 263 8.57 8.81 11.08
C ALA A 263 8.56 9.58 9.75
N TRP A 264 8.02 8.98 8.69
CA TRP A 264 7.82 9.58 7.38
C TRP A 264 6.53 10.42 7.22
N ARG A 265 5.57 10.23 8.14
CA ARG A 265 4.24 10.85 8.09
C ARG A 265 4.24 12.34 8.44
N PRO A 266 5.10 12.88 9.32
CA PRO A 266 5.10 14.30 9.61
C PRO A 266 5.59 15.11 8.40
N LEU A 267 4.69 15.87 7.81
CA LEU A 267 4.99 17.17 7.18
C LEU A 267 4.07 18.27 7.75
N ALA A 268 3.49 18.04 8.93
CA ALA A 268 2.79 19.10 9.65
C ALA A 268 3.81 19.89 10.49
N ARG A 269 4.41 20.90 9.87
CA ARG A 269 4.39 22.26 10.40
C ARG A 269 4.12 23.22 9.27
#